data_AF-A0A3G8ZDC3-F1
#
_entry.id   AF-A0A3G8ZDC3-F1
#
_cell.length_a   1.000
_cell.length_b   1.000
_cell.length_c   1.000
_cell.angle_alpha   90.00
_cell.angle_beta   90.00
_cell.angle_gamma   90.00
#
_symmetry.space_group_name_H-M   'P 1'
#
loop_
_entity.id
_entity.type
_entity.pdbx_description
1 polymer ?
#
loop_
_entity_poly.entity_id
_entity_poly.type
_entity_poly.pdbx_seq_one_letter_code
_entity_poly.pdbx_strand_id
1 'polypeptide(L)'
;MNKSELERIYQILSDCRDNFSDAYYDYKIGSNAKIKNAAERKMNSEISLAKRWVDNEEIYQIVTEGKTGYERAVSIEGTFSTDYFYNDMEKILVRLKFFINSL
;
A
#
# COMPACT_ATOMS: atom_id res chain seq x y z
N MET A 1 -11.79 12.60 7.47
CA MET A 1 -12.38 11.94 6.29
C MET A 1 -13.65 11.23 6.71
N ASN A 2 -14.65 11.18 5.84
CA ASN A 2 -15.85 10.38 6.06
C ASN A 2 -15.68 8.94 5.55
N LYS A 3 -16.66 8.07 5.84
CA LYS A 3 -16.60 6.65 5.47
C LYS A 3 -16.38 6.41 3.98
N SER A 4 -17.08 7.13 3.10
CA SER A 4 -16.97 6.91 1.65
C SER A 4 -15.63 7.39 1.08
N GLU A 5 -15.05 8.45 1.64
CA GLU A 5 -13.68 8.88 1.30
C GLU A 5 -12.65 7.82 1.69
N LEU A 6 -12.80 7.23 2.88
CA LEU A 6 -11.92 6.16 3.35
C LEU A 6 -12.07 4.87 2.52
N GLU A 7 -13.30 4.50 2.16
CA GLU A 7 -13.56 3.36 1.25
C GLU A 7 -12.93 3.56 -0.12
N ARG A 8 -12.96 4.79 -0.65
CA ARG A 8 -12.28 5.13 -1.90
C ARG A 8 -10.77 4.99 -1.78
N ILE A 9 -10.18 5.47 -0.69
CA ILE A 9 -8.72 5.34 -0.45
C ILE A 9 -8.34 3.88 -0.27
N TYR A 10 -9.14 3.10 0.47
CA TYR A 10 -8.95 1.66 0.59
C TYR A 10 -8.93 0.99 -0.79
N GLN A 11 -9.87 1.34 -1.68
CA GLN A 11 -9.88 0.77 -3.03
C GLN A 11 -8.62 1.14 -3.81
N ILE A 12 -8.19 2.41 -3.77
CA ILE A 12 -6.97 2.85 -4.45
C ILE A 12 -5.74 2.08 -3.94
N LEU A 13 -5.61 1.91 -2.62
CA LEU A 13 -4.49 1.15 -2.03
C LEU A 13 -4.54 -0.33 -2.39
N SER A 14 -5.74 -0.92 -2.46
CA SER A 14 -5.94 -2.30 -2.92
C SER A 14 -5.50 -2.46 -4.37
N ASP A 15 -5.94 -1.55 -5.24
CA ASP A 15 -5.56 -1.53 -6.65
C ASP A 15 -4.03 -1.38 -6.80
N CYS A 16 -3.39 -0.52 -5.99
CA CYS A 16 -1.93 -0.37 -6.00
C CYS A 16 -1.23 -1.70 -5.65
N ARG A 17 -1.71 -2.41 -4.63
CA ARG A 17 -1.14 -3.71 -4.22
C ARG A 17 -1.27 -4.75 -5.33
N ASP A 18 -2.44 -4.85 -5.94
CA ASP A 18 -2.73 -5.85 -6.96
C ASP A 18 -1.97 -5.53 -8.26
N ASN A 19 -1.98 -4.26 -8.70
CA ASN A 19 -1.20 -3.80 -9.85
C ASN A 19 0.31 -3.97 -9.66
N PHE A 20 0.81 -3.77 -8.43
CA PHE A 20 2.19 -4.05 -8.10
C PHE A 20 2.50 -5.54 -8.21
N SER A 21 1.62 -6.41 -7.69
CA SER A 21 1.79 -7.87 -7.77
C SER A 21 1.91 -8.35 -9.22
N ASP A 22 1.02 -7.87 -10.09
CA ASP A 22 1.06 -8.18 -11.52
C ASP A 22 2.36 -7.70 -12.17
N ALA A 23 2.76 -6.45 -11.87
CA ALA A 23 4.01 -5.89 -12.39
C ALA A 23 5.23 -6.65 -11.86
N TYR A 24 5.22 -7.08 -10.60
CA TYR A 24 6.29 -7.87 -10.00
C TYR A 24 6.43 -9.22 -10.69
N TYR A 25 5.30 -9.87 -10.99
CA TYR A 25 5.30 -11.09 -11.77
C TYR A 25 5.94 -10.87 -13.16
N ASP A 26 5.48 -9.85 -13.91
CA ASP A 26 6.05 -9.49 -15.22
C ASP A 26 7.55 -9.19 -15.14
N TYR A 27 8.01 -8.54 -14.07
CA TYR A 27 9.43 -8.26 -13.84
C TYR A 27 10.23 -9.55 -13.66
N LYS A 28 9.69 -10.52 -12.90
CA LYS A 28 10.36 -11.80 -12.61
C LYS A 28 10.42 -12.70 -13.85
N ILE A 29 9.32 -12.81 -14.60
CA ILE A 29 9.21 -13.73 -15.75
C ILE A 29 9.58 -13.09 -17.09
N GLY A 30 9.71 -11.77 -17.15
CA GLY A 30 9.95 -11.03 -18.39
C GLY A 30 11.18 -11.54 -19.16
N SER A 31 10.99 -11.83 -20.44
CA SER A 31 12.02 -12.46 -21.28
C SER A 31 13.10 -11.49 -21.79
N ASN A 32 12.90 -10.18 -21.66
CA ASN A 32 13.85 -9.17 -22.11
C ASN A 32 13.86 -7.91 -21.22
N ALA A 33 14.92 -7.11 -21.35
CA ALA A 33 15.14 -5.91 -20.55
C ALA A 33 14.04 -4.84 -20.74
N LYS A 34 13.43 -4.73 -21.93
CA LYS A 34 12.36 -3.74 -22.16
C LYS A 34 11.12 -4.05 -21.32
N ILE A 35 10.73 -5.33 -21.25
CA ILE A 35 9.61 -5.79 -20.42
C ILE A 35 9.93 -5.55 -18.94
N LYS A 36 11.11 -5.98 -18.49
CA LYS A 36 11.55 -5.80 -17.09
C LYS A 36 11.57 -4.32 -16.67
N ASN A 37 12.12 -3.44 -17.51
CA ASN A 37 12.16 -2.01 -17.22
C ASN A 37 10.76 -1.37 -17.21
N ALA A 38 9.83 -1.84 -18.06
CA ALA A 38 8.46 -1.37 -18.03
C ALA A 38 7.74 -1.82 -16.74
N ALA A 39 7.91 -3.08 -16.35
CA ALA A 39 7.37 -3.65 -15.12
C ALA A 39 7.93 -2.94 -13.87
N GLU A 40 9.24 -2.67 -13.83
CA GLU A 40 9.88 -1.93 -12.74
C GLU A 40 9.34 -0.51 -12.60
N ARG A 41 9.16 0.21 -13.71
CA ARG A 41 8.51 1.53 -13.67
C ARG A 41 7.08 1.47 -13.15
N LYS A 42 6.32 0.44 -13.53
CA LYS A 42 4.96 0.23 -13.01
C LYS A 42 5.00 -0.02 -11.50
N MET A 43 5.82 -0.96 -11.02
CA MET A 43 6.01 -1.23 -9.59
C MET A 43 6.34 0.05 -8.80
N ASN A 44 7.31 0.85 -9.28
CA ASN A 44 7.71 2.09 -8.62
C ASN A 44 6.60 3.15 -8.61
N SER A 45 5.78 3.19 -9.67
CA SER A 45 4.60 4.06 -9.76
C SER A 45 3.55 3.68 -8.71
N GLU A 46 3.21 2.40 -8.59
CA GLU A 46 2.24 1.92 -7.59
C GLU A 46 2.72 2.17 -6.16
N ILE A 47 4.01 1.91 -5.88
CA ILE A 47 4.63 2.23 -4.59
C ILE A 47 4.49 3.73 -4.27
N SER A 48 4.81 4.58 -5.24
CA SER A 48 4.77 6.04 -5.05
C SER A 48 3.35 6.55 -4.83
N LEU A 49 2.38 6.00 -5.57
CA LEU A 49 0.97 6.35 -5.42
C LEU A 49 0.44 5.94 -4.05
N ALA A 50 0.71 4.70 -3.63
CA ALA A 50 0.29 4.20 -2.33
C ALA A 50 0.94 5.00 -1.19
N LYS A 51 2.24 5.31 -1.30
CA LYS A 51 2.95 6.15 -0.33
C LYS A 51 2.27 7.50 -0.15
N ARG A 52 1.92 8.18 -1.25
CA ARG A 52 1.23 9.47 -1.20
C ARG A 52 -0.09 9.42 -0.40
N TRP A 53 -0.84 8.33 -0.51
CA TRP A 53 -2.10 8.17 0.22
C TRP A 53 -1.89 7.79 1.69
N VAL A 54 -0.90 6.95 1.99
CA VAL A 54 -0.57 6.56 3.36
C VAL A 54 0.10 7.71 4.13
N ASP A 55 0.86 8.58 3.45
CA ASP A 55 1.47 9.78 4.05
C ASP A 55 0.42 10.87 4.39
N ASN A 56 -0.85 10.71 3.99
CA ASN A 56 -1.92 11.54 4.50
C ASN A 56 -2.06 11.32 6.02
N GLU A 57 -2.01 12.39 6.81
CA GLU A 57 -1.94 12.32 8.28
C GLU A 57 -3.04 11.45 8.90
N GLU A 58 -4.27 11.55 8.42
CA GLU A 58 -5.39 10.78 8.96
C GLU A 58 -5.26 9.29 8.63
N ILE A 59 -4.90 8.95 7.39
CA ILE A 59 -4.65 7.57 6.99
C ILE A 59 -3.46 6.99 7.76
N TYR A 60 -2.38 7.75 7.87
CA TYR A 60 -1.20 7.41 8.63
C TYR A 60 -1.57 7.06 10.07
N GLN A 61 -2.35 7.90 10.74
CA GLN A 61 -2.81 7.66 12.10
C GLN A 61 -3.65 6.38 12.16
N ILE A 62 -4.66 6.22 11.30
CA ILE A 62 -5.52 5.03 11.29
C ILE A 62 -4.72 3.72 11.19
N VAL A 63 -3.71 3.66 10.32
CA VAL A 63 -2.99 2.41 10.05
C VAL A 63 -1.84 2.17 11.02
N THR A 64 -1.32 3.22 11.65
CA THR A 64 -0.18 3.13 12.55
C THR A 64 -0.54 3.22 14.03
N GLU A 65 -1.72 3.72 14.42
CA GLU A 65 -2.09 3.87 15.83
C GLU A 65 -2.28 2.49 16.49
N GLY A 66 -1.49 2.25 17.54
CA GLY A 66 -1.53 1.04 18.35
C GLY A 66 -2.64 1.06 19.40
N LYS A 67 -2.62 0.09 20.33
CA LYS A 67 -3.59 0.05 21.44
C LYS A 67 -3.30 1.10 22.50
N THR A 68 -2.06 1.56 22.56
CA THR A 68 -1.59 2.60 23.48
C THR A 68 -1.03 3.77 22.67
N GLY A 69 -1.01 4.97 23.23
CA GLY A 69 -0.50 6.18 22.56
C GLY A 69 1.00 6.14 22.18
N TYR A 70 1.71 5.06 22.51
CA TYR A 70 3.12 4.85 22.19
C TYR A 70 3.37 3.63 21.29
N GLU A 71 2.35 2.79 21.07
CA GLU A 71 2.46 1.62 20.21
C GLU A 71 2.16 1.98 18.76
N ARG A 72 2.94 1.39 17.83
CA ARG A 72 2.63 1.41 16.40
C ARG A 72 2.02 0.07 16.00
N ALA A 73 0.81 0.07 15.45
CA ALA A 73 0.14 -1.15 14.97
C ALA A 73 0.79 -1.70 13.70
N VAL A 74 1.23 -0.81 12.80
CA VAL A 74 1.98 -1.13 11.59
C VAL A 74 3.22 -0.24 11.56
N SER A 75 4.40 -0.86 11.41
CA SER A 75 5.60 -0.11 11.03
C SER A 75 5.56 0.13 9.54
N ILE A 76 5.63 1.40 9.14
CA ILE A 76 5.70 1.80 7.72
C ILE A 76 7.14 1.89 7.21
N GLU A 77 8.13 1.69 8.08
CA GLU A 77 9.54 1.74 7.71
C GLU A 77 9.85 0.59 6.75
N GLY A 78 10.37 0.93 5.57
CA GLY A 78 10.68 -0.06 4.52
C GLY A 78 9.47 -0.58 3.73
N THR A 79 8.23 -0.32 4.16
CA THR A 79 7.01 -0.75 3.45
C THR A 79 6.98 -0.29 1.99
N PHE A 80 7.43 0.93 1.72
CA PHE A 80 7.46 1.50 0.36
C PHE A 80 8.73 1.11 -0.42
N SER A 81 9.17 -0.13 -0.25
CA SER A 81 10.24 -0.74 -1.05
C SER A 81 9.71 -2.00 -1.72
N THR A 82 10.30 -2.36 -2.87
CA THR A 82 9.84 -3.46 -3.71
C THR A 82 9.75 -4.80 -2.96
N ASP A 83 10.64 -5.05 -2.01
CA ASP A 83 10.70 -6.35 -1.32
C ASP A 83 9.59 -6.55 -0.28
N TYR A 84 9.09 -5.46 0.31
CA TYR A 84 8.12 -5.52 1.41
C TYR A 84 6.72 -5.04 1.01
N PHE A 85 6.61 -4.25 -0.07
CA PHE A 85 5.39 -3.54 -0.44
C PHE A 85 4.13 -4.41 -0.45
N TYR A 86 4.16 -5.55 -1.14
CA TYR A 86 2.97 -6.39 -1.29
C TYR A 86 2.41 -6.88 0.07
N ASN A 87 3.29 -7.41 0.91
CA ASN A 87 2.91 -7.99 2.20
C ASN A 87 2.54 -6.92 3.23
N ASP A 88 3.27 -5.81 3.25
CA ASP A 88 2.99 -4.74 4.21
C ASP A 88 1.75 -3.92 3.81
N MET A 89 1.52 -3.72 2.52
CA MET A 89 0.29 -3.08 2.03
C MET A 89 -0.95 -3.90 2.41
N GLU A 90 -0.86 -5.23 2.43
CA GLU A 90 -1.96 -6.07 2.93
C GLU A 90 -2.30 -5.77 4.40
N LYS A 91 -1.29 -5.61 5.26
CA LYS A 91 -1.49 -5.25 6.67
C LYS A 91 -2.14 -3.87 6.82
N ILE A 92 -1.68 -2.90 6.03
CA ILE A 92 -2.26 -1.54 5.96
C ILE A 92 -3.75 -1.63 5.57
N LEU A 93 -4.08 -2.38 4.51
CA LEU A 93 -5.44 -2.57 4.02
C LEU A 93 -6.35 -3.21 5.08
N VAL A 94 -5.89 -4.26 5.76
CA VAL A 94 -6.63 -4.91 6.84
C VAL A 94 -6.97 -3.91 7.95
N ARG A 95 -6.01 -3.04 8.31
CA ARG A 95 -6.21 -2.06 9.37
C ARG A 95 -7.16 -0.94 8.97
N LEU A 96 -6.99 -0.41 7.77
CA LEU A 96 -7.88 0.61 7.22
C LEU A 96 -9.32 0.08 7.10
N LYS A 97 -9.49 -1.17 6.64
CA LYS A 97 -10.81 -1.81 6.54
C LYS A 97 -11.46 -2.03 7.90
N PHE A 98 -10.68 -2.45 8.90
CA PHE A 98 -11.17 -2.58 10.26
C PHE A 98 -11.70 -1.25 10.79
N PHE A 99 -10.95 -0.17 10.59
CA PHE A 99 -11.38 1.18 10.99
C PHE A 99 -12.65 1.62 10.26
N ILE A 100 -12.70 1.49 8.92
CA ILE A 100 -13.89 1.82 8.11
C ILE A 100 -15.14 1.09 8.60
N ASN A 101 -15.01 -0.19 8.97
CA ASN A 101 -16.13 -1.00 9.47
C ASN A 101 -16.59 -0.58 10.88
N SER A 102 -15.75 0.13 11.64
CA SER A 102 -16.07 0.64 12.97
C SER A 102 -16.74 2.03 12.96
N LEU A 103 -16.76 2.70 11.81
CA LEU A 103 -17.50 3.95 11.55
C LEU A 103 -18.96 3.66 11.17
#